data_AF-A0A961IBT0-F1
#
_entry.id   AF-A0A961IBT0-F1
#
_cell.length_a   1.000
_cell.length_b   1.000
_cell.length_c   1.000
_cell.angle_alpha   90.00
_cell.angle_beta   90.00
_cell.angle_gamma   90.00
#
_symmetry.space_group_name_H-M   'P 1'
#
loop_
_entity.id
_entity.type
_entity.pdbx_description
1 polymer ?
#
loop_
_entity_poly.entity_id
_entity_poly.type
_entity_poly.pdbx_seq_one_letter_code
_entity_poly.pdbx_strand_id
1 'polypeptide(L)'
;MAVAHTLTPAGTAAGGEYVGTALALCVDSSDSIKANEYALQRGGIATSFDSETIRAKIRLNGAVVTYIEFDTGPLERIQWTVLRSDADIDAFVARVSGLERKISGGTHVDSCMNAAIDAFGNVPVGANNYV
;
A
#
# COMPACT_ATOMS: atom_id res chain seq x y z
N MET A 1 40.82 -38.61 12.87
CA MET A 1 39.80 -37.68 13.40
C MET A 1 38.91 -37.27 12.24
N ALA A 2 37.62 -37.66 12.27
CA ALA A 2 36.64 -37.27 11.26
C ALA A 2 35.59 -36.38 11.95
N VAL A 3 35.36 -35.18 11.42
CA VAL A 3 34.36 -34.24 11.94
C VAL A 3 33.08 -34.46 11.13
N ALA A 4 32.05 -34.99 11.77
CA ALA A 4 30.72 -35.13 11.19
C ALA A 4 29.98 -33.78 11.31
N HIS A 5 29.59 -33.20 10.18
CA HIS A 5 28.68 -32.05 10.16
C HIS A 5 27.24 -32.58 10.09
N THR A 6 26.46 -32.31 11.13
CA THR A 6 25.01 -32.49 11.14
C THR A 6 24.37 -31.33 10.38
N LEU A 7 23.67 -31.63 9.28
CA LEU A 7 22.86 -30.66 8.56
C LEU A 7 21.49 -30.57 9.24
N THR A 8 21.22 -29.44 9.91
CA THR A 8 19.88 -29.10 10.39
C THR A 8 19.00 -28.73 9.19
N PRO A 9 17.81 -29.32 9.00
CA PRO A 9 16.92 -28.86 7.95
C PRO A 9 16.42 -27.46 8.32
N ALA A 10 16.66 -26.50 7.44
CA ALA A 10 16.05 -25.18 7.52
C ALA A 10 14.53 -25.33 7.40
N GLY A 11 13.83 -24.56 8.24
CA GLY A 11 12.39 -24.60 8.40
C GLY A 11 11.58 -24.34 7.14
N THR A 12 10.32 -24.75 7.25
CA THR A 12 9.17 -24.68 6.36
C THR A 12 9.20 -23.56 5.31
N ALA A 13 8.97 -23.95 4.06
CA ALA A 13 8.88 -23.07 2.89
C ALA A 13 7.81 -21.97 3.03
N ALA A 14 8.13 -20.83 2.42
CA ALA A 14 7.47 -19.54 2.47
C ALA A 14 6.05 -19.52 1.87
N GLY A 15 5.07 -19.07 2.66
CA GLY A 15 3.81 -18.51 2.14
C GLY A 15 3.90 -16.99 1.84
N GLY A 16 5.12 -16.46 1.73
CA GLY A 16 5.41 -15.02 1.90
C GLY A 16 5.75 -14.22 0.64
N GLU A 17 5.83 -14.85 -0.54
CA GLU A 17 6.40 -14.18 -1.71
C GLU A 17 5.36 -13.47 -2.58
N TYR A 18 4.10 -13.92 -2.55
CA TYR A 18 3.02 -13.38 -3.36
C TYR A 18 1.88 -12.79 -2.54
N VAL A 19 1.27 -11.72 -3.03
CA VAL A 19 -0.01 -11.16 -2.58
C VAL A 19 -1.04 -11.20 -3.71
N GLY A 20 -2.32 -11.19 -3.36
CA GLY A 20 -3.41 -11.24 -4.34
C GLY A 20 -3.72 -9.90 -5.00
N THR A 21 -3.21 -8.79 -4.45
CA THR A 21 -3.45 -7.45 -5.00
C THR A 21 -2.26 -6.53 -4.75
N ALA A 22 -1.79 -5.87 -5.80
CA ALA A 22 -0.96 -4.66 -5.71
C ALA A 22 -1.84 -3.45 -6.03
N LEU A 23 -1.86 -2.44 -5.14
CA LEU A 23 -2.75 -1.30 -5.22
C LEU A 23 -1.99 0.02 -5.02
N ALA A 24 -1.99 0.88 -6.03
CA ALA A 24 -1.56 2.27 -5.89
C ALA A 24 -2.78 3.17 -5.68
N LEU A 25 -2.83 3.87 -4.56
CA LEU A 25 -3.87 4.85 -4.26
C LEU A 25 -3.41 6.23 -4.73
N CYS A 26 -4.04 6.74 -5.78
CA CYS A 26 -3.85 8.12 -6.24
C CYS A 26 -4.89 9.04 -5.61
N VAL A 27 -4.44 9.98 -4.77
CA VAL A 27 -5.33 10.86 -3.99
C VAL A 27 -5.09 12.33 -4.34
N ASP A 28 -6.17 13.03 -4.69
CA ASP A 28 -6.13 14.44 -5.09
C ASP A 28 -5.83 15.34 -3.88
N SER A 29 -4.77 16.14 -4.00
CA SER A 29 -4.37 17.19 -3.05
C SER A 29 -4.30 18.57 -3.71
N SER A 30 -4.99 18.79 -4.82
CA SER A 30 -5.05 20.06 -5.55
C SER A 30 -5.76 21.17 -4.78
N ASP A 31 -5.51 22.44 -5.13
CA ASP A 31 -6.06 23.64 -4.47
C ASP A 31 -7.59 23.66 -4.43
N SER A 32 -8.24 22.96 -5.37
CA SER A 32 -9.69 22.83 -5.41
C SER A 32 -10.27 22.02 -4.24
N ILE A 33 -9.46 21.13 -3.66
CA ILE A 33 -9.85 20.29 -2.53
C ILE A 33 -9.70 21.09 -1.23
N LYS A 34 -10.77 21.18 -0.45
CA LYS A 34 -10.75 21.82 0.87
C LYS A 34 -10.20 20.88 1.94
N ALA A 35 -9.76 21.44 3.07
CA ALA A 35 -9.22 20.65 4.18
C ALA A 35 -10.19 19.56 4.68
N ASN A 36 -11.49 19.86 4.76
CA ASN A 36 -12.51 18.88 5.14
C ASN A 36 -12.74 17.82 4.05
N GLU A 37 -12.67 18.17 2.78
CA GLU A 37 -12.81 17.22 1.65
C GLU A 37 -11.60 16.28 1.59
N TYR A 38 -10.38 16.80 1.77
CA TYR A 38 -9.17 15.99 1.90
C TYR A 38 -9.24 15.04 3.11
N ALA A 39 -9.71 15.53 4.26
CA ALA A 39 -9.94 14.70 5.44
C ALA A 39 -11.00 13.61 5.20
N LEU A 40 -12.08 13.92 4.48
CA LEU A 40 -13.11 12.95 4.11
C LEU A 40 -12.57 11.86 3.18
N GLN A 41 -11.76 12.21 2.17
CA GLN A 41 -11.15 11.24 1.26
C GLN A 41 -10.25 10.24 2.02
N ARG A 42 -9.33 10.77 2.84
CA ARG A 42 -8.48 9.95 3.73
C ARG A 42 -9.29 9.09 4.69
N GLY A 43 -10.32 9.67 5.31
CA GLY A 43 -11.22 8.96 6.21
C GLY A 43 -11.91 7.80 5.50
N GLY A 44 -12.41 8.03 4.28
CA GLY A 44 -13.02 6.98 3.45
C GLY A 44 -12.07 5.83 3.12
N ILE A 45 -10.80 6.14 2.79
CA ILE A 45 -9.77 5.12 2.57
C ILE A 45 -9.52 4.33 3.88
N ALA A 46 -9.24 5.03 4.98
CA ALA A 46 -9.01 4.42 6.28
C ALA A 46 -10.17 3.50 6.72
N THR A 47 -11.41 3.98 6.66
CA THR A 47 -12.61 3.20 6.99
C THR A 47 -12.80 2.01 6.07
N SER A 48 -12.44 2.12 4.78
CA SER A 48 -12.53 1.00 3.84
C SER A 48 -11.58 -0.14 4.21
N PHE A 49 -10.32 0.19 4.52
CA PHE A 49 -9.32 -0.79 4.98
C PHE A 49 -9.67 -1.37 6.35
N ASP A 50 -10.32 -0.59 7.22
CA ASP A 50 -10.79 -1.04 8.53
C ASP A 50 -12.04 -1.95 8.45
N SER A 51 -12.76 -1.95 7.33
CA SER A 51 -13.95 -2.78 7.18
C SER A 51 -13.64 -4.28 7.18
N GLU A 52 -14.44 -5.07 7.89
CA GLU A 52 -14.22 -6.52 8.03
C GLU A 52 -14.22 -7.25 6.68
N THR A 53 -14.97 -6.75 5.69
CA THR A 53 -14.97 -7.32 4.34
C THR A 53 -13.60 -7.20 3.68
N ILE A 54 -12.96 -6.03 3.76
CA ILE A 54 -11.62 -5.81 3.19
C ILE A 54 -10.56 -6.52 4.01
N ARG A 55 -10.64 -6.45 5.36
CA ARG A 55 -9.72 -7.19 6.25
C ARG A 55 -9.72 -8.69 5.96
N ALA A 56 -10.89 -9.30 5.81
CA ALA A 56 -11.01 -10.72 5.49
C ALA A 56 -10.34 -11.07 4.14
N LYS A 57 -10.46 -10.21 3.12
CA LYS A 57 -9.80 -10.42 1.82
C LYS A 57 -8.29 -10.27 1.91
N ILE A 58 -7.80 -9.28 2.66
CA ILE A 58 -6.37 -9.08 2.89
C ILE A 58 -5.77 -10.24 3.70
N ARG A 59 -6.45 -10.75 4.74
CA ARG A 59 -5.97 -11.93 5.49
C ARG A 59 -5.90 -13.18 4.61
N LEU A 60 -6.84 -13.34 3.69
CA LEU A 60 -6.88 -14.51 2.80
C LEU A 60 -5.78 -14.47 1.73
N ASN A 61 -5.59 -13.32 1.07
CA ASN A 61 -4.78 -13.23 -0.14
C ASN A 61 -3.54 -12.32 -0.01
N GLY A 62 -3.45 -11.53 1.06
CA GLY A 62 -2.50 -10.43 1.17
C GLY A 62 -2.80 -9.28 0.20
N ALA A 63 -2.25 -8.11 0.51
CA ALA A 63 -2.19 -6.97 -0.40
C ALA A 63 -0.84 -6.25 -0.26
N VAL A 64 -0.45 -5.49 -1.27
CA VAL A 64 0.65 -4.53 -1.18
C VAL A 64 0.14 -3.18 -1.68
N VAL A 65 0.29 -2.13 -0.87
CA VAL A 65 -0.38 -0.85 -1.09
C VAL A 65 0.61 0.31 -1.00
N THR A 66 0.57 1.22 -1.97
CA THR A 66 1.24 2.54 -1.89
C THR A 66 0.19 3.64 -1.93
N TYR A 67 0.52 4.80 -1.34
CA TYR A 67 -0.33 5.98 -1.34
C TYR A 67 0.45 7.15 -1.94
N ILE A 68 -0.08 7.70 -3.02
CA ILE A 68 0.52 8.78 -3.81
C ILE A 68 -0.48 9.92 -3.86
N GLU A 69 -0.06 11.09 -3.41
CA GLU A 69 -0.82 12.32 -3.61
C GLU A 69 -0.47 12.94 -4.95
N PHE A 70 -1.42 13.66 -5.53
CA PHE A 70 -1.13 14.47 -6.70
C PHE A 70 -1.77 15.85 -6.64
N ASP A 71 -1.01 16.81 -7.15
CA ASP A 71 -1.48 18.15 -7.46
C ASP A 71 -0.88 18.61 -8.80
N THR A 72 0.03 19.58 -8.83
CA THR A 72 0.96 19.83 -9.94
C THR A 72 1.92 18.68 -10.23
N GLY A 73 2.19 17.82 -9.25
CA GLY A 73 3.06 16.66 -9.39
C GLY A 73 2.72 15.54 -8.40
N PRO A 74 3.35 14.36 -8.53
CA PRO A 74 3.11 13.24 -7.63
C PRO A 74 3.99 13.32 -6.39
N LEU A 75 3.47 12.84 -5.26
CA LEU A 75 4.24 12.64 -4.03
C LEU A 75 3.81 11.35 -3.35
N GLU A 76 4.72 10.37 -3.33
CA GLU A 76 4.51 9.17 -2.53
C GLU A 76 4.54 9.53 -1.04
N ARG A 77 3.42 9.30 -0.35
CA ARG A 77 3.26 9.59 1.08
C ARG A 77 3.45 8.36 1.94
N ILE A 78 3.08 7.20 1.41
CA ILE A 78 3.26 5.91 2.06
C ILE A 78 3.85 4.99 1.00
N GLN A 79 5.11 4.60 1.21
CA GLN A 79 5.78 3.62 0.37
C GLN A 79 5.05 2.27 0.38
N TRP A 80 5.29 1.44 -0.64
CA TRP A 80 4.76 0.08 -0.73
C TRP A 80 4.78 -0.65 0.62
N THR A 81 3.59 -0.92 1.14
CA THR A 81 3.36 -1.62 2.40
C THR A 81 2.66 -2.93 2.12
N VAL A 82 3.26 -4.04 2.52
CA VAL A 82 2.63 -5.36 2.50
C VAL A 82 1.67 -5.48 3.69
N LEU A 83 0.44 -5.90 3.41
CA LEU A 83 -0.62 -6.14 4.38
C LEU A 83 -0.97 -7.63 4.36
N ARG A 84 -0.77 -8.33 5.48
CA ARG A 84 -1.10 -9.77 5.62
C ARG A 84 -1.88 -10.07 6.90
N SER A 85 -1.80 -9.19 7.88
CA SER A 85 -2.42 -9.35 9.19
C SER A 85 -3.25 -8.12 9.59
N ASP A 86 -4.09 -8.27 10.60
CA ASP A 86 -4.84 -7.13 11.16
C ASP A 86 -3.88 -6.06 11.71
N ALA A 87 -2.72 -6.45 12.26
CA ALA A 87 -1.71 -5.50 12.73
C ALA A 87 -1.12 -4.65 11.59
N ASP A 88 -0.87 -5.26 10.42
CA ASP A 88 -0.40 -4.50 9.24
C ASP A 88 -1.46 -3.51 8.76
N ILE A 89 -2.73 -3.96 8.77
CA ILE A 89 -3.88 -3.15 8.38
C ILE A 89 -4.07 -1.99 9.34
N ASP A 90 -4.03 -2.23 10.65
CA ASP A 90 -4.14 -1.20 11.69
C ASP A 90 -3.04 -0.15 11.53
N ALA A 91 -1.80 -0.58 11.28
CA ALA A 91 -0.67 0.31 11.04
C ALA A 91 -0.81 1.12 9.74
N PHE A 92 -1.39 0.53 8.69
CA PHE A 92 -1.69 1.25 7.45
C PHE A 92 -2.82 2.27 7.65
N VAL A 93 -3.93 1.87 8.28
CA VAL A 93 -5.07 2.74 8.62
C VAL A 93 -4.62 3.92 9.47
N ALA A 94 -3.77 3.69 10.48
CA ALA A 94 -3.22 4.74 11.32
C ALA A 94 -2.34 5.72 10.51
N ARG A 95 -1.47 5.20 9.63
CA ARG A 95 -0.65 6.05 8.74
C ARG A 95 -1.50 6.88 7.80
N VAL A 96 -2.46 6.26 7.10
CA VAL A 96 -3.39 6.97 6.20
C VAL A 96 -4.14 8.04 6.98
N SER A 97 -4.66 7.73 8.17
CA SER A 97 -5.42 8.65 9.04
C SER A 97 -4.58 9.77 9.65
N GLY A 98 -3.27 9.57 9.79
CA GLY A 98 -2.32 10.57 10.27
C GLY A 98 -1.73 11.49 9.19
N LEU A 99 -1.99 11.24 7.90
CA LEU A 99 -1.47 12.08 6.82
C LEU A 99 -2.04 13.51 6.86
N GLU A 100 -1.17 14.50 7.04
CA GLU A 100 -1.48 15.90 6.78
C GLU A 100 -1.25 16.24 5.31
N ARG A 101 -2.02 17.16 4.73
CA ARG A 101 -1.83 17.58 3.34
C ARG A 101 -0.50 18.32 3.20
N LYS A 102 0.34 17.90 2.24
CA LYS A 102 1.68 18.49 2.04
C LYS A 102 1.84 19.32 0.76
N ILE A 103 0.97 19.15 -0.22
CA ILE A 103 1.06 19.86 -1.50
C ILE A 103 -0.27 20.55 -1.83
N SER A 104 -0.17 21.66 -2.53
CA SER A 104 -1.28 22.52 -2.92
C SER A 104 -0.89 23.21 -4.24
N GLY A 105 -1.63 22.89 -5.30
CA GLY A 105 -1.41 23.38 -6.65
C GLY A 105 -2.49 22.87 -7.62
N GLY A 106 -2.15 22.67 -8.90
CA GLY A 106 -3.06 22.18 -9.95
C GLY A 106 -3.57 20.74 -9.74
N THR A 107 -4.29 20.19 -10.73
CA THR A 107 -4.91 18.84 -10.68
C THR A 107 -4.38 17.95 -11.81
N HIS A 108 -3.07 17.70 -11.82
CA HIS A 108 -2.39 16.90 -12.83
C HIS A 108 -2.52 15.41 -12.51
N VAL A 109 -3.70 14.84 -12.74
CA VAL A 109 -3.97 13.41 -12.46
C VAL A 109 -3.01 12.48 -13.21
N ASP A 110 -2.56 12.88 -14.39
CA ASP A 110 -1.57 12.17 -15.21
C ASP A 110 -0.26 11.96 -14.46
N SER A 111 0.13 12.90 -13.60
CA SER A 111 1.36 12.80 -12.83
C SER A 111 1.30 11.64 -11.82
N CYS A 112 0.14 11.44 -11.19
CA CYS A 112 -0.05 10.28 -10.31
C CYS A 112 -0.09 8.97 -11.09
N MET A 113 -0.79 8.95 -12.23
CA MET A 113 -0.90 7.75 -13.05
C MET A 113 0.47 7.29 -13.54
N ASN A 114 1.31 8.21 -14.01
CA ASN A 114 2.68 7.91 -14.41
C ASN A 114 3.52 7.42 -13.23
N ALA A 115 3.44 8.09 -12.07
CA ALA A 115 4.15 7.66 -10.86
C ALA A 115 3.69 6.28 -10.38
N ALA A 116 2.40 5.95 -10.49
CA ALA A 116 1.87 4.64 -10.14
C ALA A 116 2.38 3.56 -11.10
N ILE A 117 2.40 3.82 -12.42
CA ILE A 117 2.99 2.92 -13.42
C ILE A 117 4.46 2.63 -13.08
N ASP A 118 5.25 3.66 -12.80
CA ASP A 118 6.66 3.52 -12.42
C ASP A 118 6.81 2.75 -11.09
N ALA A 119 5.93 3.02 -10.11
CA ALA A 119 5.92 2.34 -8.82
C ALA A 119 5.61 0.84 -8.97
N PHE A 120 4.76 0.44 -9.92
CA PHE A 120 4.49 -0.98 -10.19
C PHE A 120 5.72 -1.74 -10.71
N GLY A 121 6.69 -1.06 -11.32
CA GLY A 121 7.99 -1.66 -11.65
C GLY A 121 8.85 -2.03 -10.45
N ASN A 122 8.49 -1.56 -9.24
CA ASN A 122 9.27 -1.68 -8.01
C ASN A 122 8.47 -2.29 -6.85
N VAL A 123 7.40 -3.05 -7.12
CA VAL A 123 6.63 -3.72 -6.06
C VAL A 123 7.54 -4.70 -5.30
N PRO A 124 7.59 -4.66 -3.95
CA PRO A 124 8.56 -5.43 -3.17
C PRO A 124 8.24 -6.91 -3.02
N VAL A 125 7.09 -7.36 -3.53
CA VAL A 125 6.60 -8.74 -3.47
C VAL A 125 5.98 -9.10 -4.81
N GLY A 126 5.92 -10.39 -5.14
CA GLY A 126 5.12 -10.83 -6.27
C GLY A 126 3.64 -10.49 -6.06
N ALA A 127 2.94 -10.09 -7.11
CA ALA A 127 1.49 -10.02 -7.11
C ALA A 127 0.97 -11.11 -8.06
N ASN A 128 0.03 -11.94 -7.60
CA ASN A 128 -0.53 -12.99 -8.45
C ASN A 128 -1.27 -12.34 -9.63
N ASN A 129 -0.74 -12.54 -10.84
CA ASN A 129 -1.41 -12.20 -12.07
C ASN A 129 -2.52 -13.23 -12.31
N TYR A 130 -3.75 -12.94 -11.89
CA TYR A 130 -4.90 -13.63 -12.47
C TYR A 130 -5.02 -13.15 -13.92
N VAL A 131 -4.39 -13.90 -14.83
CA VAL A 131 -4.71 -13.89 -16.26
C VAL A 131 -5.66 -15.04 -16.54
#